data_AF-A0AAE3A9Y4-F1
#
_entry.id   AF-A0AAE3A9Y4-F1
#
_cell.length_a   1.000
_cell.length_b   1.000
_cell.length_c   1.000
_cell.angle_alpha   90.00
_cell.angle_beta   90.00
_cell.angle_gamma   90.00
#
_symmetry.space_group_name_H-M   'P 1'
#
loop_
_entity.id
_entity.type
_entity.pdbx_description
1 polymer ?
#
loop_
_entity_poly.entity_id
_entity_poly.type
_entity_poly.pdbx_seq_one_letter_code
_entity_poly.pdbx_strand_id
1 'polypeptide(L)'
;MLKLHAFLNRKPSSLLPPPCQVEAVVELDAVSFENLLQRPMDDQPQITAHKSLMRCEEGVEHCVLFLGEGSQDGVLVNSEGYDWARYAAFIPGARMIANSHLEQGISLRDLVTLGLPDHDVYLVHQTADVGFIPAADLASLTDQGKAQFAPLLDARVASIKQGAYGVEVALTGIEPELLTCYDQAVADSQRSTHALEYFM
;
A
#
# COMPACT_ATOMS: atom_id res chain seq x y z
N MET A 1 14.11 10.25 29.98
CA MET A 1 12.72 9.99 30.43
C MET A 1 11.85 9.87 29.19
N LEU A 2 11.04 8.82 29.10
CA LEU A 2 10.06 8.62 28.04
C LEU A 2 8.83 9.50 28.28
N LYS A 3 8.31 10.15 27.24
CA LYS A 3 7.03 10.90 27.26
C LYS A 3 6.11 10.31 26.19
N LEU A 4 4.84 10.11 26.56
CA LEU A 4 3.79 9.57 25.68
C LEU A 4 2.52 10.40 25.85
N HIS A 5 1.84 10.66 24.74
CA HIS A 5 0.51 11.27 24.72
C HIS A 5 -0.54 10.17 24.82
N ALA A 6 -1.39 10.19 25.85
CA ALA A 6 -2.43 9.19 26.07
C ALA A 6 -3.62 9.79 26.82
N PHE A 7 -4.82 9.29 26.51
CA PHE A 7 -6.03 9.59 27.27
C PHE A 7 -6.13 8.69 28.49
N LEU A 8 -6.22 9.27 29.69
CA LEU A 8 -6.40 8.52 30.94
C LEU A 8 -7.88 8.53 31.35
N ASN A 9 -8.48 7.34 31.41
CA ASN A 9 -9.86 7.16 31.83
C ASN A 9 -9.96 6.93 33.35
N ARG A 10 -10.90 7.60 34.01
CA ARG A 10 -11.16 7.39 35.45
C ARG A 10 -12.12 6.21 35.64
N LYS A 11 -11.63 5.12 36.25
CA LYS A 11 -12.40 3.89 36.54
C LYS A 11 -13.12 3.32 35.29
N PRO A 12 -12.40 3.05 34.20
CA PRO A 12 -13.00 2.48 33.00
C PRO A 12 -13.54 1.07 33.29
N SER A 13 -14.71 0.75 32.75
CA SER A 13 -15.24 -0.62 32.73
C SER A 13 -14.55 -1.50 31.68
N SER A 14 -13.97 -0.90 30.64
CA SER A 14 -13.14 -1.53 29.61
C SER A 14 -11.99 -0.60 29.23
N LEU A 15 -10.80 -1.16 29.03
CA LEU A 15 -9.64 -0.44 28.48
C LEU A 15 -9.55 -0.56 26.96
N LEU A 16 -10.33 -1.45 26.35
CA LEU A 16 -10.39 -1.58 24.90
C LEU A 16 -11.35 -0.52 24.36
N PRO A 17 -10.88 0.41 23.52
CA PRO A 17 -11.77 1.30 22.78
C PRO A 17 -12.62 0.49 21.79
N PRO A 18 -13.75 1.03 21.33
CA PRO A 18 -14.50 0.45 20.22
C PRO A 18 -13.60 0.25 18.99
N PRO A 19 -13.87 -0.77 18.15
CA PRO A 19 -13.12 -0.97 16.92
C PRO A 19 -13.36 0.20 15.95
N CYS A 20 -12.28 0.65 15.31
CA CYS A 20 -12.35 1.58 14.19
C CYS A 20 -11.99 0.84 12.90
N GLN A 21 -12.76 1.05 11.84
CA GLN A 21 -12.42 0.63 10.49
C GLN A 21 -11.71 1.78 9.78
N VAL A 22 -10.51 1.54 9.27
CA VAL A 22 -9.79 2.52 8.45
C VAL A 22 -10.20 2.35 6.99
N GLU A 23 -10.96 3.32 6.47
CA GLU A 23 -11.46 3.31 5.08
C GLU A 23 -10.44 3.85 4.08
N ALA A 24 -9.54 4.71 4.55
CA ALA A 24 -8.44 5.26 3.75
C ALA A 24 -7.27 5.69 4.64
N VAL A 25 -6.07 5.68 4.06
CA VAL A 25 -4.85 6.26 4.65
C VAL A 25 -4.42 7.41 3.74
N VAL A 26 -4.26 8.60 4.30
CA VAL A 26 -3.96 9.84 3.57
C VAL A 26 -2.69 10.47 4.13
N GLU A 27 -1.71 10.71 3.27
CA GLU A 27 -0.49 11.45 3.61
C GLU A 27 -0.75 12.95 3.51
N LEU A 28 -0.41 13.69 4.55
CA LEU A 28 -0.50 15.15 4.63
C LEU A 28 0.91 15.74 4.66
N ASP A 29 1.09 16.89 4.01
CA ASP A 29 2.29 17.69 4.21
C ASP A 29 2.42 18.13 5.68
N ALA A 30 3.63 18.49 6.09
CA ALA A 30 3.93 18.83 7.47
C ALA A 30 3.05 19.96 8.03
N VAL A 31 2.70 20.97 7.20
CA VAL A 31 1.89 22.13 7.63
C VAL A 31 0.44 21.71 7.83
N SER A 32 -0.12 20.96 6.89
CA SER A 32 -1.48 20.42 6.98
C SER A 32 -1.64 19.49 8.18
N PHE A 33 -0.65 18.63 8.43
CA PHE A 33 -0.66 17.72 9.58
C PHE A 33 -0.57 18.49 10.91
N GLU A 34 0.33 19.48 11.01
CA GLU A 34 0.42 20.33 12.21
C GLU A 34 -0.88 21.10 12.45
N ASN A 35 -1.50 21.64 11.40
CA ASN A 35 -2.80 22.30 11.49
C ASN A 35 -3.88 21.35 12.00
N LEU A 36 -3.92 20.10 11.52
CA LEU A 36 -4.88 19.10 12.01
C LEU A 36 -4.69 18.81 13.51
N LEU A 37 -3.45 18.76 13.99
CA LEU A 37 -3.14 18.54 15.41
C LEU A 37 -3.52 19.74 16.29
N GLN A 38 -3.24 20.97 15.83
CA GLN A 38 -3.44 22.18 16.62
C GLN A 38 -4.86 22.74 16.52
N ARG A 39 -5.54 22.51 15.39
CA ARG A 39 -6.82 23.14 15.02
C ARG A 39 -7.79 22.10 14.41
N PRO A 40 -8.11 21.01 15.12
CA PRO A 40 -8.95 19.92 14.58
C PRO A 40 -10.41 20.33 14.30
N MET A 41 -10.86 21.46 14.84
CA MET A 41 -12.23 21.99 14.67
C MET A 41 -12.37 22.97 13.48
N ASP A 42 -11.27 23.35 12.85
CA ASP A 42 -11.31 24.18 11.65
C ASP A 42 -11.61 23.29 10.43
N ASP A 43 -12.26 23.86 9.41
CA ASP A 43 -12.51 23.16 8.14
C ASP A 43 -11.18 22.78 7.48
N GLN A 44 -11.02 21.51 7.13
CA GLN A 44 -9.81 20.94 6.54
C GLN A 44 -10.16 20.38 5.16
N PRO A 45 -9.57 20.88 4.06
CA PRO A 45 -9.85 20.38 2.72
C PRO A 45 -9.71 18.86 2.57
N GLN A 46 -8.77 18.27 3.30
CA GLN A 46 -8.49 16.84 3.27
C GLN A 46 -9.56 16.03 4.00
N ILE A 47 -10.24 16.61 5.00
CA ILE A 47 -11.41 15.98 5.63
C ILE A 47 -12.62 16.12 4.72
N THR A 48 -12.86 17.31 4.15
CA THR A 48 -13.93 17.54 3.18
C THR A 48 -13.88 16.57 2.00
N ALA A 49 -12.67 16.32 1.48
CA ALA A 49 -12.46 15.41 0.35
C ALA A 49 -12.82 13.94 0.68
N HIS A 50 -12.79 13.53 1.95
CA HIS A 50 -12.98 12.14 2.36
C HIS A 50 -14.18 11.91 3.29
N LYS A 51 -14.99 12.94 3.58
CA LYS A 51 -16.11 12.85 4.54
C LYS A 51 -17.16 11.79 4.21
N SER A 52 -17.31 11.43 2.93
CA SER A 52 -18.22 10.34 2.51
C SER A 52 -17.80 8.96 3.00
N LEU A 53 -16.53 8.78 3.39
CA LEU A 53 -16.01 7.54 3.96
C LEU A 53 -16.27 7.44 5.47
N MET A 54 -16.49 8.57 6.14
CA MET A 54 -16.52 8.67 7.60
C MET A 54 -17.95 8.61 8.13
N ARG A 55 -18.24 7.60 8.96
CA ARG A 55 -19.59 7.32 9.49
C ARG A 55 -19.53 6.38 10.69
N CYS A 56 -20.64 6.29 11.44
CA CYS A 56 -20.83 5.24 12.44
C CYS A 56 -21.90 4.25 11.93
N GLU A 57 -21.55 2.98 11.80
CA GLU A 57 -22.42 1.91 11.30
C GLU A 57 -22.33 0.70 12.22
N GLU A 58 -23.47 0.26 12.77
CA GLU A 58 -23.54 -0.89 13.69
C GLU A 58 -22.58 -0.84 14.91
N GLY A 59 -22.20 0.37 15.35
CA GLY A 59 -21.28 0.58 16.46
C GLY A 59 -19.79 0.47 16.09
N VAL A 60 -19.47 0.40 14.79
CA VAL A 60 -18.12 0.53 14.24
C VAL A 60 -17.92 1.96 13.73
N GLU A 61 -16.81 2.56 14.15
CA GLU A 61 -16.41 3.89 13.70
C GLU A 61 -15.61 3.75 12.41
N HIS A 62 -16.15 4.22 11.28
CA HIS A 62 -15.46 4.28 10.00
C HIS A 62 -14.68 5.59 9.93
N CYS A 63 -13.35 5.46 9.85
CA CYS A 63 -12.39 6.55 10.00
C CYS A 63 -11.48 6.64 8.78
N VAL A 64 -10.90 7.82 8.59
CA VAL A 64 -9.72 8.02 7.74
C VAL A 64 -8.50 8.22 8.64
N LEU A 65 -7.39 7.55 8.30
CA LEU A 65 -6.11 7.73 8.97
C LEU A 65 -5.29 8.77 8.21
N PHE A 66 -5.04 9.92 8.83
CA PHE A 66 -4.15 10.94 8.31
C PHE A 66 -2.74 10.78 8.88
N LEU A 67 -1.74 10.64 8.02
CA LEU A 67 -0.32 10.56 8.35
C LEU A 67 0.36 11.89 8.03
N GLY A 68 1.31 12.32 8.85
CA GLY A 68 2.11 13.51 8.57
C GLY A 68 3.42 13.18 7.87
N GLU A 69 3.77 13.96 6.86
CA GLU A 69 5.07 13.89 6.19
C GLU A 69 6.21 14.00 7.21
N GLY A 70 7.13 13.03 7.19
CA GLY A 70 8.24 12.95 8.15
C GLY A 70 7.83 12.55 9.58
N SER A 71 6.53 12.39 9.87
CA SER A 71 6.01 11.90 11.15
C SER A 71 5.83 10.38 11.13
N GLN A 72 6.09 9.73 12.27
CA GLN A 72 5.74 8.33 12.51
C GLN A 72 4.32 8.16 13.07
N ASP A 73 3.74 9.26 13.54
CA ASP A 73 2.43 9.31 14.18
C ASP A 73 1.36 9.74 13.17
N GLY A 74 0.11 9.45 13.51
CA GLY A 74 -1.05 9.80 12.69
C GLY A 74 -2.28 10.12 13.53
N VAL A 75 -3.34 10.55 12.85
CA VAL A 75 -4.62 10.88 13.48
C VAL A 75 -5.73 10.11 12.76
N LEU A 76 -6.47 9.29 13.51
CA LEU A 76 -7.75 8.75 13.04
C LEU A 76 -8.80 9.83 13.15
N VAL A 77 -9.58 10.03 12.10
CA VAL A 77 -10.68 10.99 12.06
C VAL A 77 -11.95 10.32 11.58
N ASN A 78 -13.04 10.53 12.32
CA ASN A 78 -14.41 10.35 11.82
C ASN A 78 -15.09 11.73 11.85
N SER A 79 -15.42 12.27 10.68
CA SER A 79 -16.09 13.56 10.57
C SER A 79 -17.60 13.48 10.65
N GLU A 80 -18.22 12.31 10.48
CA GLU A 80 -19.68 12.12 10.35
C GLU A 80 -20.36 13.15 9.43
N GLY A 81 -19.72 13.47 8.30
CA GLY A 81 -20.25 14.39 7.28
C GLY A 81 -19.88 15.86 7.47
N TYR A 82 -19.16 16.22 8.54
CA TYR A 82 -18.59 17.55 8.71
C TYR A 82 -17.27 17.72 7.95
N ASP A 83 -16.84 18.98 7.82
CA ASP A 83 -15.60 19.37 7.13
C ASP A 83 -14.39 19.49 8.07
N TRP A 84 -14.57 19.14 9.36
CA TRP A 84 -13.54 19.12 10.41
C TRP A 84 -13.51 17.78 11.15
N ALA A 85 -12.52 17.58 12.03
CA ALA A 85 -12.33 16.33 12.75
C ALA A 85 -13.26 16.20 13.96
N ARG A 86 -14.54 15.89 13.71
CA ARG A 86 -15.58 15.77 14.75
C ARG A 86 -15.20 14.76 15.85
N TYR A 87 -14.74 13.59 15.45
CA TYR A 87 -14.08 12.64 16.34
C TYR A 87 -12.67 12.41 15.84
N ALA A 88 -11.71 12.42 16.76
CA ALA A 88 -10.31 12.21 16.42
C ALA A 88 -9.57 11.45 17.53
N ALA A 89 -8.61 10.64 17.12
CA ALA A 89 -7.67 9.99 18.02
C ALA A 89 -6.25 10.12 17.48
N PHE A 90 -5.35 10.64 18.32
CA PHE A 90 -3.92 10.60 18.02
C PHE A 90 -3.38 9.18 18.22
N ILE A 91 -2.71 8.65 17.20
CA ILE A 91 -2.18 7.31 17.17
C ILE A 91 -0.65 7.38 17.05
N PRO A 92 0.08 7.20 18.17
CA PRO A 92 1.53 7.09 18.13
C PRO A 92 1.97 5.88 17.28
N GLY A 93 2.95 6.06 16.40
CA GLY A 93 3.44 4.99 15.53
C GLY A 93 2.44 4.54 14.46
N ALA A 94 1.42 5.35 14.14
CA ALA A 94 0.40 5.02 13.14
C ALA A 94 0.98 4.59 11.79
N ARG A 95 2.09 5.21 11.36
CA ARG A 95 2.72 4.86 10.09
C ARG A 95 3.21 3.42 10.09
N MET A 96 3.82 2.98 11.19
CA MET A 96 4.26 1.59 11.33
C MET A 96 3.06 0.63 11.30
N ILE A 97 1.98 0.97 12.01
CA ILE A 97 0.75 0.15 12.03
C ILE A 97 0.13 0.05 10.63
N ALA A 98 0.00 1.18 9.94
CA ALA A 98 -0.52 1.25 8.58
C ALA A 98 0.36 0.46 7.60
N ASN A 99 1.67 0.64 7.67
CA ASN A 99 2.62 -0.08 6.82
C ASN A 99 2.58 -1.59 7.10
N SER A 100 2.56 -2.03 8.36
CA SER A 100 2.47 -3.45 8.69
C SER A 100 1.16 -4.08 8.22
N HIS A 101 0.05 -3.35 8.22
CA HIS A 101 -1.20 -3.86 7.64
C HIS A 101 -1.14 -3.89 6.11
N LEU A 102 -0.56 -2.86 5.49
CA LEU A 102 -0.31 -2.85 4.05
C LEU A 102 0.69 -3.96 3.65
N GLU A 103 1.66 -4.32 4.49
CA GLU A 103 2.63 -5.40 4.31
C GLU A 103 2.00 -6.80 4.44
N GLN A 104 0.76 -6.93 4.95
CA GLN A 104 -0.01 -8.19 4.94
C GLN A 104 -0.64 -8.53 3.57
N GLY A 105 -0.34 -7.77 2.52
CA GLY A 105 -0.78 -8.06 1.16
C GLY A 105 -0.08 -9.29 0.57
N ILE A 106 -0.74 -9.94 -0.38
CA ILE A 106 -0.15 -11.06 -1.13
C ILE A 106 1.08 -10.57 -1.91
N SER A 107 2.18 -11.31 -1.81
CA SER A 107 3.38 -11.02 -2.60
C SER A 107 3.25 -11.54 -4.03
N LEU A 108 4.06 -11.03 -4.94
CA LEU A 108 4.14 -11.60 -6.29
C LEU A 108 4.54 -13.08 -6.24
N ARG A 109 5.44 -13.46 -5.33
CA ARG A 109 5.87 -14.84 -5.09
C ARG A 109 4.71 -15.75 -4.73
N ASP A 110 3.79 -15.28 -3.90
CA ASP A 110 2.59 -16.05 -3.54
C ASP A 110 1.69 -16.27 -4.76
N LEU A 111 1.50 -15.25 -5.61
CA LEU A 111 0.75 -15.40 -6.87
C LEU A 111 1.41 -16.41 -7.81
N VAL A 112 2.74 -16.35 -7.96
CA VAL A 112 3.50 -17.33 -8.76
C VAL A 112 3.28 -18.74 -8.21
N THR A 113 3.27 -18.90 -6.88
CA THR A 113 3.06 -20.18 -6.21
C THR A 113 1.62 -20.71 -6.36
N LEU A 114 0.64 -19.81 -6.40
CA LEU A 114 -0.78 -20.15 -6.64
C LEU A 114 -1.08 -20.51 -8.10
N GLY A 115 -0.16 -20.20 -9.02
CA GLY A 115 -0.27 -20.49 -10.45
C GLY A 115 -0.80 -19.30 -11.22
N LEU A 116 0.09 -18.36 -11.57
CA LEU A 116 -0.21 -17.34 -12.57
C LEU A 116 -0.48 -18.02 -13.93
N PRO A 117 -1.44 -17.53 -14.73
CA PRO A 117 -1.59 -17.95 -16.11
C PRO A 117 -0.28 -17.79 -16.89
N ASP A 118 0.03 -18.77 -17.75
CA ASP A 118 1.28 -18.81 -18.51
C ASP A 118 1.37 -17.72 -19.60
N HIS A 119 0.25 -17.05 -19.90
CA HIS A 119 0.11 -16.07 -20.98
C HIS A 119 -0.81 -14.92 -20.54
N ASP A 120 -0.69 -13.77 -21.22
CA ASP A 120 -1.57 -12.60 -21.04
C ASP A 120 -1.60 -12.04 -19.61
N VAL A 121 -0.50 -12.15 -18.86
CA VAL A 121 -0.31 -11.53 -17.55
C VAL A 121 0.88 -10.59 -17.59
N TYR A 122 0.66 -9.36 -17.12
CA TYR A 122 1.64 -8.29 -17.15
C TYR A 122 1.82 -7.67 -15.76
N LEU A 123 3.07 -7.45 -15.39
CA LEU A 123 3.45 -6.66 -14.22
C LEU A 123 3.47 -5.19 -14.62
N VAL A 124 2.86 -4.34 -13.78
CA VAL A 124 2.89 -2.88 -13.92
C VAL A 124 3.25 -2.24 -12.59
N HIS A 125 3.82 -1.03 -12.59
CA HIS A 125 4.06 -0.30 -11.35
C HIS A 125 2.78 0.47 -10.92
N GLN A 126 2.47 0.51 -9.62
CA GLN A 126 1.24 1.13 -9.12
C GLN A 126 1.08 2.60 -9.54
N THR A 127 2.18 3.35 -9.61
CA THR A 127 2.16 4.82 -9.82
C THR A 127 3.02 5.30 -10.98
N ALA A 128 3.92 4.47 -11.51
CA ALA A 128 4.90 4.87 -12.51
C ALA A 128 4.60 4.17 -13.83
N ASP A 129 4.80 4.86 -14.95
CA ASP A 129 4.66 4.26 -16.27
C ASP A 129 5.99 3.62 -16.69
N VAL A 130 6.06 2.29 -16.55
CA VAL A 130 7.19 1.45 -16.98
C VAL A 130 6.80 0.52 -18.13
N GLY A 131 5.63 0.70 -18.73
CA GLY A 131 5.04 -0.23 -19.69
C GLY A 131 4.47 -1.50 -19.05
N PHE A 132 4.26 -2.52 -19.89
CA PHE A 132 3.66 -3.81 -19.52
C PHE A 132 4.71 -4.90 -19.57
N ILE A 133 5.12 -5.40 -18.40
CA ILE A 133 6.22 -6.35 -18.30
C ILE A 133 5.68 -7.79 -18.25
N PRO A 134 6.07 -8.70 -19.15
CA PRO A 134 5.53 -10.07 -19.16
C PRO A 134 5.82 -10.84 -17.87
N ALA A 135 4.79 -11.48 -17.30
CA ALA A 135 4.92 -12.26 -16.06
C ALA A 135 5.16 -13.77 -16.30
N ALA A 136 5.02 -14.25 -17.55
CA ALA A 136 5.07 -15.68 -17.91
C ALA A 136 6.36 -16.39 -17.44
N ASP A 137 7.50 -15.69 -17.50
CA ASP A 137 8.80 -16.27 -17.17
C ASP A 137 9.10 -16.31 -15.65
N LEU A 138 8.23 -15.75 -14.80
CA LEU A 138 8.46 -15.72 -13.34
C LEU A 138 8.51 -17.13 -12.74
N ALA A 139 7.62 -18.03 -13.22
CA ALA A 139 7.55 -19.40 -12.73
C ALA A 139 8.77 -20.24 -13.16
N SER A 140 9.39 -19.89 -14.28
CA SER A 140 10.53 -20.60 -14.88
C SER A 140 11.90 -20.05 -14.45
N LEU A 141 11.95 -19.02 -13.60
CA LEU A 141 13.20 -18.48 -13.08
C LEU A 141 14.07 -19.56 -12.40
N THR A 142 15.35 -19.56 -12.75
CA THR A 142 16.37 -20.37 -12.05
C THR A 142 16.54 -19.91 -10.60
N ASP A 143 17.18 -20.72 -9.75
CA ASP A 143 17.46 -20.33 -8.36
C ASP A 143 18.28 -19.03 -8.28
N GLN A 144 19.21 -18.85 -9.23
CA GLN A 144 19.98 -17.61 -9.35
C GLN A 144 19.09 -16.43 -9.76
N GLY A 145 18.19 -16.62 -10.73
CA GLY A 145 17.21 -15.60 -11.13
C GLY A 145 16.28 -15.21 -9.99
N LYS A 146 15.78 -16.19 -9.23
CA LYS A 146 14.97 -15.96 -8.03
C LYS A 146 15.72 -15.17 -6.95
N ALA A 147 17.01 -15.45 -6.76
CA ALA A 147 17.84 -14.68 -5.82
C ALA A 147 18.10 -13.25 -6.31
N GLN A 148 18.39 -13.07 -7.60
CA GLN A 148 18.61 -11.76 -8.21
C GLN A 148 17.37 -10.88 -8.15
N PHE A 149 16.20 -11.46 -8.43
CA PHE A 149 14.91 -10.76 -8.45
C PHE A 149 14.08 -11.00 -7.17
N ALA A 150 14.73 -11.36 -6.06
CA ALA A 150 14.04 -11.52 -4.78
C ALA A 150 13.22 -10.28 -4.38
N PRO A 151 13.71 -9.03 -4.54
CA PRO A 151 12.90 -7.85 -4.23
C PRO A 151 11.66 -7.71 -5.11
N LEU A 152 11.69 -8.19 -6.36
CA LEU A 152 10.53 -8.19 -7.26
C LEU A 152 9.52 -9.26 -6.85
N LEU A 153 10.01 -10.46 -6.53
CA LEU A 153 9.17 -11.57 -6.06
C LEU A 153 8.50 -11.24 -4.71
N ASP A 154 9.20 -10.53 -3.85
CA ASP A 154 8.69 -10.11 -2.54
C ASP A 154 7.89 -8.80 -2.62
N ALA A 155 7.76 -8.21 -3.82
CA ALA A 155 6.93 -7.04 -4.06
C ALA A 155 5.47 -7.34 -3.76
N ARG A 156 4.78 -6.34 -3.22
CA ARG A 156 3.36 -6.47 -2.89
C ARG A 156 2.50 -6.24 -4.12
N VAL A 157 1.45 -7.04 -4.24
CA VAL A 157 0.39 -6.83 -5.22
C VAL A 157 -0.57 -5.76 -4.71
N ALA A 158 -0.60 -4.61 -5.37
CA ALA A 158 -1.50 -3.50 -5.07
C ALA A 158 -2.90 -3.70 -5.65
N SER A 159 -3.00 -4.25 -6.87
CA SER A 159 -4.27 -4.59 -7.50
C SER A 159 -4.06 -5.59 -8.65
N ILE A 160 -5.14 -6.29 -9.01
CA ILE A 160 -5.21 -7.16 -10.20
C ILE A 160 -6.45 -6.74 -10.98
N LYS A 161 -6.30 -6.43 -12.28
CA LYS A 161 -7.41 -5.99 -13.13
C LYS A 161 -7.27 -6.53 -14.55
N GLN A 162 -8.39 -6.61 -15.27
CA GLN A 162 -8.37 -6.87 -16.71
C GLN A 162 -7.95 -5.60 -17.46
N GLY A 163 -6.79 -5.66 -18.11
CA GLY A 163 -6.25 -4.63 -18.99
C GLY A 163 -6.62 -4.84 -20.46
N ALA A 164 -6.12 -3.95 -21.31
CA ALA A 164 -6.35 -3.99 -22.75
C ALA A 164 -5.65 -5.19 -23.44
N TYR A 165 -4.51 -5.63 -22.89
CA TYR A 165 -3.68 -6.68 -23.46
C TYR A 165 -3.70 -7.99 -22.66
N GLY A 166 -4.28 -7.98 -21.46
CA GLY A 166 -4.26 -9.12 -20.55
C GLY A 166 -4.54 -8.69 -19.12
N VAL A 167 -4.30 -9.57 -18.16
CA VAL A 167 -4.38 -9.27 -16.72
C VAL A 167 -3.19 -8.42 -16.30
N GLU A 168 -3.46 -7.27 -15.70
CA GLU A 168 -2.43 -6.38 -15.14
C GLU A 168 -2.34 -6.61 -13.63
N VAL A 169 -1.16 -7.00 -13.16
CA VAL A 169 -0.80 -7.12 -11.74
C VAL A 169 0.02 -5.90 -11.36
N ALA A 170 -0.61 -4.96 -10.66
CA ALA A 170 0.05 -3.75 -10.21
C ALA A 170 0.88 -4.03 -8.95
N LEU A 171 2.16 -3.72 -8.98
CA LEU A 171 3.10 -3.91 -7.88
C LEU A 171 3.39 -2.59 -7.16
N THR A 172 3.66 -2.70 -5.86
CA THR A 172 3.99 -1.58 -4.98
C THR A 172 5.07 -1.97 -3.97
N GLY A 173 5.75 -0.98 -3.42
CA GLY A 173 6.86 -1.18 -2.49
C GLY A 173 8.17 -1.59 -3.16
N ILE A 174 8.31 -1.34 -4.46
CA ILE A 174 9.55 -1.54 -5.24
C ILE A 174 9.86 -0.31 -6.07
N GLU A 175 11.14 -0.12 -6.41
CA GLU A 175 11.55 0.90 -7.35
C GLU A 175 11.11 0.51 -8.78
N PRO A 176 10.57 1.45 -9.60
CA PRO A 176 10.10 1.17 -10.95
C PRO A 176 11.18 0.56 -11.87
N GLU A 177 12.45 0.92 -11.66
CA GLU A 177 13.59 0.43 -12.44
C GLU A 177 13.80 -1.08 -12.27
N LEU A 178 13.33 -1.68 -11.18
CA LEU A 178 13.44 -3.12 -10.98
C LEU A 178 12.61 -3.91 -12.01
N LEU A 179 11.45 -3.39 -12.39
CA LEU A 179 10.59 -3.98 -13.42
C LEU A 179 11.25 -3.91 -14.80
N THR A 180 11.88 -2.79 -15.14
CA THR A 180 12.59 -2.64 -16.42
C THR A 180 13.88 -3.46 -16.47
N CYS A 181 14.60 -3.59 -15.35
CA CYS A 181 15.74 -4.50 -15.25
C CYS A 181 15.34 -5.97 -15.45
N TYR A 182 14.19 -6.38 -14.90
CA TYR A 182 13.66 -7.72 -15.11
C TYR A 182 13.30 -7.97 -16.58
N ASP A 183 12.56 -7.03 -17.20
CA ASP A 183 12.19 -7.12 -18.62
C ASP A 183 13.42 -7.28 -19.53
N GLN A 184 14.45 -6.47 -19.29
CA GLN A 184 15.69 -6.54 -20.03
C GLN A 184 16.40 -7.89 -19.86
N ALA A 185 16.44 -8.43 -18.63
CA ALA A 185 17.07 -9.71 -18.34
C ALA A 185 16.34 -10.89 -19.02
N VAL A 186 15.00 -10.86 -19.06
CA VAL A 186 14.19 -11.85 -19.78
C VAL A 186 14.48 -11.78 -21.28
N ALA A 187 14.46 -10.57 -21.85
CA ALA A 187 14.76 -10.37 -23.27
C ALA A 187 16.18 -10.84 -23.65
N ASP A 188 17.18 -10.61 -22.80
CA ASP A 188 18.56 -11.06 -23.03
C ASP A 188 18.71 -12.59 -22.97
N SER A 189 17.99 -13.23 -22.05
CA SER A 189 17.95 -14.69 -21.92
C SER A 189 17.32 -15.36 -23.14
N GLN A 190 16.19 -14.84 -23.62
CA GLN A 190 15.50 -15.34 -24.80
C GLN A 190 16.35 -15.19 -26.07
N ARG A 191 17.02 -14.03 -26.24
CA ARG A 191 17.92 -13.80 -27.38
C ARG A 191 19.11 -14.75 -27.39
N SER A 192 19.69 -15.03 -26.22
CA SER A 192 20.82 -15.95 -26.08
C SER A 192 20.41 -17.40 -26.36
N THR A 193 19.21 -17.80 -25.94
CA THR A 193 18.65 -19.14 -26.20
C THR A 193 18.40 -19.35 -27.69
N HIS A 194 17.74 -18.39 -28.36
CA HIS A 194 17.52 -18.47 -29.80
C HIS A 194 18.82 -18.44 -30.60
N ALA A 195 19.83 -17.66 -30.18
CA ALA A 195 21.12 -17.68 -30.86
C ALA A 195 21.76 -19.07 -30.83
N LEU A 196 21.68 -19.79 -29.70
CA LEU A 196 22.22 -21.15 -29.57
C LEU A 196 21.48 -22.17 -30.44
N GLU A 197 20.16 -22.04 -30.61
CA GLU A 197 19.36 -22.91 -31.49
C GLU A 197 19.74 -22.80 -32.97
N TYR A 198 20.20 -21.62 -33.42
CA TYR A 198 20.66 -21.43 -34.81
C TYR A 198 22.05 -22.00 -35.10
N PHE A 199 22.85 -22.32 -34.06
CA PHE A 199 24.22 -22.83 -34.21
C PHE A 199 24.35 -24.34 -33.93
N MET A 200 23.24 -25.07 -33.75
CA MET A 200 23.18 -26.53 -33.65
C MET A 200 22.52 -27.15 -34.89
#